data_AF-A0A7X3ZLD7-F1
#
_entry.id   AF-A0A7X3ZLD7-F1
#
_cell.length_a   1.000
_cell.length_b   1.000
_cell.length_c   1.000
_cell.angle_alpha   90.00
_cell.angle_beta   90.00
_cell.angle_gamma   90.00
#
_symmetry.space_group_name_H-M   'P 1'
#
loop_
_entity.id
_entity.type
_entity.pdbx_description
1 polymer ?
#
loop_
_entity_poly.entity_id
_entity_poly.type
_entity_poly.pdbx_seq_one_letter_code
_entity_poly.pdbx_strand_id
1 'polypeptide(L)'
;ADSFSIDSGSGQIRTGKRLNHEDKDSYSVVVTADDNNGGTTDITVNISVTDENDKPVFTEGFFIGRSVAENLAAGALIGDPVLATDEDGDTLEYSIASTNTDLFGVDSSSAQLSTKVTFNHEEQSSYSVTLSVTDNNGGRNGTFVTVTITDENDAPVFTEGETALRAILESAVSGSNVGHAVAATDEDGDTLTYSLSGTDASSFSLNTETGRLSTNTTLDYDNQSEYTVTVSVTDNNGGSDEITVEIDVLEFYIEKQEFYEVYYAIKLENDHLEVQCYIIRGYGYDGTDPIYVDNYYKFEDGSSEQTWTGWSSILEEKDISGHLESWKDDYSEEKGFTHGYQKATVHNSTAEAAAKTLYQAICNAASALGTWTGTERGITYPDIDNNTSDDILDNATILSYLEDDDCDPNN
;
A
#
# COMPACT_ATOMS: atom_id res chain seq x y z
N ALA A 1 -67.67 -53.42 -0.12
CA ALA A 1 -67.64 -54.86 0.15
C ALA A 1 -66.24 -55.45 -0.06
N ASP A 2 -65.18 -54.63 -0.10
CA ASP A 2 -63.85 -55.07 -0.55
C ASP A 2 -62.84 -55.21 0.61
N SER A 3 -63.23 -54.85 1.84
CA SER A 3 -62.33 -54.91 3.01
C SER A 3 -62.18 -56.31 3.60
N PHE A 4 -63.15 -57.21 3.40
CA PHE A 4 -63.13 -58.56 3.97
C PHE A 4 -63.69 -59.59 2.99
N SER A 5 -63.15 -60.80 3.05
CA SER A 5 -63.62 -61.98 2.32
C SER A 5 -63.76 -63.16 3.28
N ILE A 6 -64.64 -64.11 2.98
CA ILE A 6 -64.81 -65.34 3.76
C ILE A 6 -64.51 -66.56 2.89
N ASP A 7 -63.79 -67.53 3.43
CA ASP A 7 -63.59 -68.83 2.80
C ASP A 7 -64.84 -69.70 3.00
N SER A 8 -65.49 -70.13 1.91
CA SER A 8 -66.78 -70.83 1.96
C SER A 8 -66.70 -72.26 2.52
N GLY A 9 -65.51 -72.87 2.58
CA GLY A 9 -65.31 -74.22 3.11
C GLY A 9 -65.02 -74.26 4.61
N SER A 10 -64.30 -73.26 5.11
CA SER A 10 -63.83 -73.18 6.51
C SER A 10 -64.53 -72.12 7.35
N GLY A 11 -65.18 -71.14 6.73
CA GLY A 11 -65.75 -69.96 7.39
C GLY A 11 -64.71 -68.94 7.84
N GLN A 12 -63.44 -69.06 7.45
CA GLN A 12 -62.38 -68.13 7.83
C GLN A 12 -62.57 -66.77 7.15
N ILE A 13 -62.67 -65.69 7.94
CA ILE A 13 -62.67 -64.31 7.44
C ILE A 13 -61.23 -63.85 7.24
N ARG A 14 -60.96 -63.15 6.13
CA ARG A 14 -59.67 -62.58 5.76
C ARG A 14 -59.84 -61.13 5.36
N THR A 15 -58.82 -60.30 5.59
CA THR A 15 -58.77 -58.94 5.08
C THR A 15 -58.54 -58.96 3.56
N GLY A 16 -59.25 -58.09 2.83
CA GLY A 16 -59.10 -57.90 1.38
C GLY A 16 -58.12 -56.78 1.02
N LYS A 17 -57.77 -55.93 1.99
CA LYS A 17 -56.79 -54.83 1.89
C LYS A 17 -56.10 -54.59 3.24
N ARG A 18 -55.05 -53.76 3.24
CA ARG A 18 -54.49 -53.22 4.48
C ARG A 18 -55.57 -52.38 5.18
N LEU A 19 -55.72 -52.59 6.48
CA LEU A 19 -56.57 -51.78 7.34
C LEU A 19 -55.68 -50.73 8.02
N ASN A 20 -56.23 -49.55 8.24
CA ASN A 20 -55.64 -48.45 8.99
C ASN A 20 -56.74 -48.00 9.98
N HIS A 21 -56.35 -47.73 11.22
CA HIS A 21 -57.30 -47.48 12.31
C HIS A 21 -57.93 -46.09 12.17
N GLU A 22 -57.14 -45.13 11.76
CA GLU A 22 -57.39 -43.69 11.59
C GLU A 22 -58.40 -43.46 10.45
N ASP A 23 -58.34 -44.29 9.41
CA ASP A 23 -59.32 -44.39 8.33
C ASP A 23 -60.67 -44.93 8.84
N LYS A 24 -60.63 -46.05 9.58
CA LYS A 24 -61.80 -46.76 10.11
C LYS A 24 -61.43 -47.82 11.15
N ASP A 25 -61.78 -47.54 12.39
CA ASP A 25 -61.51 -48.37 13.58
C ASP A 25 -62.36 -49.65 13.72
N SER A 26 -63.47 -49.75 12.98
CA SER A 26 -64.45 -50.82 13.22
C SER A 26 -65.30 -51.15 12.01
N TYR A 27 -65.63 -52.43 11.88
CA TYR A 27 -66.46 -52.97 10.80
C TYR A 27 -67.51 -53.90 11.37
N SER A 28 -68.69 -53.88 10.76
CA SER A 28 -69.76 -54.85 11.02
C SER A 28 -70.04 -55.57 9.71
N VAL A 29 -69.76 -56.88 9.68
CA VAL A 29 -69.96 -57.72 8.51
C VAL A 29 -71.00 -58.78 8.81
N VAL A 30 -71.97 -58.96 7.91
CA VAL A 30 -72.96 -60.02 8.03
C VAL A 30 -72.44 -61.25 7.28
N VAL A 31 -72.36 -62.38 7.99
CA VAL A 31 -72.00 -63.68 7.42
C VAL A 31 -73.26 -64.52 7.33
N THR A 32 -73.59 -64.95 6.12
CA THR A 32 -74.72 -65.84 5.85
C THR A 32 -74.22 -67.26 5.65
N ALA A 33 -74.76 -68.22 6.39
CA ALA A 33 -74.61 -69.65 6.12
C ALA A 33 -75.84 -70.15 5.35
N ASP A 34 -75.60 -70.83 4.23
CA ASP A 34 -76.63 -71.38 3.33
C ASP A 34 -76.47 -72.90 3.23
N ASP A 35 -77.54 -73.65 3.49
CA ASP A 35 -77.54 -75.11 3.39
C ASP A 35 -77.66 -75.64 1.93
N ASN A 36 -77.77 -74.74 0.96
CA ASN A 36 -78.02 -74.98 -0.47
C ASN A 36 -79.31 -75.78 -0.75
N ASN A 37 -80.22 -75.84 0.22
CA ASN A 37 -81.51 -76.51 0.15
C ASN A 37 -82.66 -75.58 0.62
N GLY A 38 -82.40 -74.28 0.66
CA GLY A 38 -83.37 -73.22 0.93
C GLY A 38 -83.37 -72.67 2.36
N GLY A 39 -82.48 -73.16 3.24
CA GLY A 39 -82.30 -72.67 4.59
C GLY A 39 -81.07 -71.76 4.71
N THR A 40 -81.26 -70.56 5.25
CA THR A 40 -80.16 -69.62 5.54
C THR A 40 -80.24 -69.09 6.96
N THR A 41 -79.08 -68.78 7.55
CA THR A 41 -78.99 -68.03 8.81
C THR A 41 -77.87 -67.01 8.74
N ASP A 42 -78.09 -65.86 9.37
CA ASP A 42 -77.12 -64.77 9.41
C ASP A 42 -76.51 -64.63 10.81
N ILE A 43 -75.24 -64.23 10.86
CA ILE A 43 -74.59 -63.71 12.06
C ILE A 43 -73.87 -62.41 11.73
N THR A 44 -73.95 -61.44 12.63
CA THR A 44 -73.16 -60.20 12.52
C THR A 44 -71.83 -60.39 13.25
N VAL A 45 -70.73 -60.21 12.53
CA VAL A 45 -69.38 -60.23 13.07
C VAL A 45 -68.89 -58.79 13.17
N ASN A 46 -68.59 -58.35 14.40
CA ASN A 46 -67.98 -57.05 14.65
C ASN A 46 -66.46 -57.23 14.69
N ILE A 47 -65.76 -56.48 13.86
CA ILE A 47 -64.30 -56.51 13.73
C ILE A 47 -63.79 -55.15 14.18
N SER A 48 -63.00 -55.12 15.25
CA SER A 48 -62.26 -53.94 15.68
C SER A 48 -60.86 -53.96 15.06
N VAL A 49 -60.43 -52.84 14.50
CA VAL A 49 -59.05 -52.60 14.10
C VAL A 49 -58.33 -52.01 15.30
N THR A 50 -57.30 -52.70 15.78
CA THR A 50 -56.46 -52.18 16.85
C THR A 50 -55.51 -51.14 16.27
N ASP A 51 -55.44 -50.01 16.95
CA ASP A 51 -54.52 -48.92 16.67
C ASP A 51 -53.05 -49.36 16.85
N GLU A 52 -52.19 -48.94 15.94
CA GLU A 52 -50.73 -49.08 15.96
C GLU A 52 -50.12 -47.72 15.61
N ASN A 53 -49.20 -47.22 16.45
CA ASN A 53 -48.52 -45.95 16.24
C ASN A 53 -47.94 -45.82 14.81
N ASP A 54 -48.47 -44.89 14.05
CA ASP A 54 -47.97 -44.49 12.76
C ASP A 54 -46.73 -43.61 12.92
N LYS A 55 -45.98 -43.40 11.84
CA LYS A 55 -44.76 -42.59 11.90
C LYS A 55 -45.04 -41.21 11.35
N PRO A 56 -44.38 -40.16 11.87
CA PRO A 56 -44.51 -38.84 11.29
C PRO A 56 -44.03 -38.80 9.84
N VAL A 57 -44.71 -38.02 9.01
CA VAL A 57 -44.43 -37.85 7.58
C VAL A 57 -44.27 -36.37 7.25
N PHE A 58 -43.16 -36.00 6.63
CA PHE A 58 -42.94 -34.64 6.13
C PHE A 58 -43.94 -34.29 5.01
N THR A 59 -44.55 -33.12 5.12
CA THR A 59 -45.65 -32.66 4.25
C THR A 59 -45.19 -32.28 2.83
N GLU A 60 -43.96 -31.80 2.69
CA GLU A 60 -43.36 -31.39 1.40
C GLU A 60 -42.55 -32.52 0.72
N GLY A 61 -42.50 -33.71 1.34
CA GLY A 61 -41.76 -34.86 0.81
C GLY A 61 -40.30 -34.92 1.28
N PHE A 62 -39.46 -35.55 0.45
CA PHE A 62 -38.12 -36.01 0.84
C PHE A 62 -36.96 -35.08 0.47
N PHE A 63 -37.19 -34.15 -0.47
CA PHE A 63 -36.22 -33.16 -0.91
C PHE A 63 -36.85 -31.79 -0.91
N ILE A 64 -36.31 -30.90 -0.09
CA ILE A 64 -36.89 -29.59 0.20
C ILE A 64 -35.84 -28.53 -0.07
N GLY A 65 -36.21 -27.49 -0.82
CA GLY A 65 -35.37 -26.31 -1.03
C GLY A 65 -35.73 -25.21 -0.05
N ARG A 66 -34.73 -24.60 0.56
CA ARG A 66 -34.84 -23.38 1.36
C ARG A 66 -33.70 -22.43 0.99
N SER A 67 -33.92 -21.15 1.22
CA SER A 67 -32.90 -20.13 0.99
C SER A 67 -32.85 -19.13 2.13
N VAL A 68 -31.69 -18.52 2.30
CA VAL A 68 -31.43 -17.43 3.24
C VAL A 68 -30.36 -16.53 2.62
N ALA A 69 -30.50 -15.22 2.76
CA ALA A 69 -29.46 -14.30 2.33
C ALA A 69 -28.18 -14.48 3.14
N GLU A 70 -27.05 -14.28 2.50
CA GLU A 70 -25.78 -14.16 3.19
C GLU A 70 -25.72 -12.92 4.07
N ASN A 71 -24.61 -12.73 4.80
CA ASN A 71 -24.36 -11.56 5.63
C ASN A 71 -25.37 -11.30 6.78
N LEU A 72 -26.44 -12.10 6.86
CA LEU A 72 -27.38 -12.08 7.97
C LEU A 72 -26.71 -12.62 9.24
N ALA A 73 -26.94 -11.90 10.34
CA ALA A 73 -26.44 -12.30 11.65
C ALA A 73 -26.93 -13.71 12.05
N ALA A 74 -26.13 -14.40 12.87
CA ALA A 74 -26.48 -15.69 13.43
C ALA A 74 -27.89 -15.68 14.08
N GLY A 75 -28.68 -16.70 13.80
CA GLY A 75 -30.08 -16.80 14.23
C GLY A 75 -31.11 -16.36 13.18
N ALA A 76 -30.66 -15.96 11.98
CA ALA A 76 -31.56 -15.68 10.86
C ALA A 76 -32.42 -16.89 10.51
N LEU A 77 -33.70 -16.66 10.24
CA LEU A 77 -34.64 -17.72 9.88
C LEU A 77 -34.48 -18.12 8.42
N ILE A 78 -34.54 -19.42 8.14
CA ILE A 78 -34.30 -19.98 6.81
C ILE A 78 -35.62 -20.43 6.21
N GLY A 79 -36.18 -19.61 5.32
CA GLY A 79 -37.47 -19.85 4.65
C GLY A 79 -38.60 -20.27 5.60
N ASP A 80 -39.60 -20.96 5.04
CA ASP A 80 -40.72 -21.48 5.83
C ASP A 80 -40.33 -22.72 6.64
N PRO A 81 -40.99 -22.99 7.79
CA PRO A 81 -40.78 -24.21 8.56
C PRO A 81 -40.95 -25.49 7.73
N VAL A 82 -40.22 -26.54 8.09
CA VAL A 82 -40.28 -27.84 7.40
C VAL A 82 -41.16 -28.80 8.19
N LEU A 83 -42.47 -28.78 7.90
CA LEU A 83 -43.48 -29.42 8.75
C LEU A 83 -43.69 -30.90 8.40
N ALA A 84 -44.00 -31.68 9.43
CA ALA A 84 -44.50 -33.05 9.34
C ALA A 84 -45.87 -33.18 10.01
N THR A 85 -46.58 -34.25 9.65
CA THR A 85 -47.85 -34.65 10.25
C THR A 85 -47.76 -36.09 10.71
N ASP A 86 -48.61 -36.44 11.67
CA ASP A 86 -48.71 -37.77 12.23
C ASP A 86 -50.19 -38.14 12.32
N GLU A 87 -50.55 -39.36 11.91
CA GLU A 87 -51.96 -39.77 11.80
C GLU A 87 -52.61 -39.98 13.18
N ASP A 88 -51.81 -40.35 14.20
CA ASP A 88 -52.25 -40.48 15.60
C ASP A 88 -52.46 -39.12 16.27
N GLY A 89 -51.99 -38.04 15.64
CA GLY A 89 -52.03 -36.67 16.16
C GLY A 89 -51.02 -36.42 17.28
N ASP A 90 -49.93 -37.20 17.30
CA ASP A 90 -48.87 -37.09 18.30
C ASP A 90 -48.10 -35.77 18.21
N THR A 91 -47.49 -35.38 19.33
CA THR A 91 -46.65 -34.19 19.39
C THR A 91 -45.31 -34.46 18.75
N LEU A 92 -44.96 -33.67 17.73
CA LEU A 92 -43.75 -33.87 16.95
C LEU A 92 -42.58 -33.03 17.46
N GLU A 93 -41.41 -33.65 17.54
CA GLU A 93 -40.15 -32.99 17.85
C GLU A 93 -39.15 -33.06 16.68
N TYR A 94 -38.60 -31.91 16.32
CA TYR A 94 -37.70 -31.73 15.18
C TYR A 94 -36.24 -31.60 15.63
N SER A 95 -35.32 -32.16 14.86
CA SER A 95 -33.87 -32.09 15.12
C SER A 95 -33.05 -32.23 13.84
N ILE A 96 -31.82 -31.68 13.83
CA ILE A 96 -30.86 -31.89 12.74
C ILE A 96 -30.02 -33.14 13.07
N ALA A 97 -29.99 -34.13 12.18
CA ALA A 97 -29.50 -35.47 12.49
C ALA A 97 -28.01 -35.71 12.24
N SER A 98 -27.34 -34.96 11.35
CA SER A 98 -25.93 -35.23 11.03
C SER A 98 -25.15 -34.08 10.40
N THR A 99 -25.56 -33.61 9.22
CA THR A 99 -24.75 -32.68 8.43
C THR A 99 -24.98 -31.23 8.88
N ASN A 100 -23.88 -30.48 8.99
CA ASN A 100 -23.88 -29.03 9.23
C ASN A 100 -24.59 -28.61 10.53
N THR A 101 -24.56 -29.45 11.58
CA THR A 101 -25.16 -29.15 12.89
C THR A 101 -24.54 -27.94 13.59
N ASP A 102 -23.30 -27.60 13.25
CA ASP A 102 -22.60 -26.43 13.80
C ASP A 102 -22.99 -25.14 13.06
N LEU A 103 -23.51 -25.26 11.84
CA LEU A 103 -23.87 -24.14 10.96
C LEU A 103 -25.38 -23.83 10.98
N PHE A 104 -26.21 -24.83 11.24
CA PHE A 104 -27.67 -24.71 11.23
C PHE A 104 -28.31 -25.17 12.55
N GLY A 105 -29.45 -24.58 12.86
CA GLY A 105 -30.34 -24.95 13.96
C GLY A 105 -31.77 -25.21 13.47
N VAL A 106 -32.54 -25.91 14.29
CA VAL A 106 -33.99 -26.06 14.11
C VAL A 106 -34.67 -25.87 15.46
N ASP A 107 -35.77 -25.13 15.49
CA ASP A 107 -36.66 -25.12 16.65
C ASP A 107 -37.42 -26.44 16.74
N SER A 108 -37.32 -27.12 17.89
CA SER A 108 -37.81 -28.48 18.05
C SER A 108 -39.33 -28.60 17.99
N SER A 109 -40.08 -27.51 18.12
CA SER A 109 -41.55 -27.53 18.17
C SER A 109 -42.20 -27.00 16.90
N SER A 110 -41.60 -25.97 16.29
CA SER A 110 -42.13 -25.28 15.12
C SER A 110 -41.52 -25.75 13.81
N ALA A 111 -40.44 -26.53 13.84
CA ALA A 111 -39.65 -26.94 12.67
C ALA A 111 -39.02 -25.77 11.89
N GLN A 112 -38.94 -24.58 12.49
CA GLN A 112 -38.29 -23.43 11.87
C GLN A 112 -36.78 -23.63 11.87
N LEU A 113 -36.19 -23.63 10.67
CA LEU A 113 -34.74 -23.64 10.49
C LEU A 113 -34.15 -22.25 10.73
N SER A 114 -32.93 -22.21 11.27
CA SER A 114 -32.16 -20.99 11.51
C SER A 114 -30.67 -21.18 11.27
N THR A 115 -29.96 -20.09 11.01
CA THR A 115 -28.49 -20.05 10.91
C THR A 115 -27.86 -20.01 12.31
N LYS A 116 -26.66 -20.59 12.48
CA LYS A 116 -25.83 -20.45 13.70
C LYS A 116 -24.61 -19.56 13.50
N VAL A 117 -24.31 -19.24 12.24
CA VAL A 117 -23.20 -18.39 11.81
C VAL A 117 -23.72 -17.39 10.79
N THR A 118 -22.93 -16.36 10.53
CA THR A 118 -23.07 -15.55 9.30
C THR A 118 -22.47 -16.35 8.16
N PHE A 119 -23.21 -16.50 7.07
CA PHE A 119 -22.72 -17.15 5.84
C PHE A 119 -22.20 -16.10 4.87
N ASN A 120 -21.31 -16.55 3.99
CA ASN A 120 -20.77 -15.82 2.84
C ASN A 120 -20.97 -16.71 1.61
N HIS A 121 -21.57 -16.17 0.55
CA HIS A 121 -21.95 -16.89 -0.65
C HIS A 121 -20.72 -17.35 -1.46
N GLU A 122 -19.73 -16.49 -1.57
CA GLU A 122 -18.49 -16.64 -2.34
C GLU A 122 -17.62 -17.76 -1.76
N GLU A 123 -17.68 -17.98 -0.44
CA GLU A 123 -17.07 -19.14 0.22
C GLU A 123 -17.83 -20.44 -0.11
N GLN A 124 -19.15 -20.46 0.11
CA GLN A 124 -20.00 -21.60 -0.24
C GLN A 124 -21.49 -21.24 -0.30
N SER A 125 -22.07 -21.34 -1.50
CA SER A 125 -23.46 -20.96 -1.77
C SER A 125 -24.54 -22.02 -1.50
N SER A 126 -24.18 -23.25 -1.13
CA SER A 126 -25.16 -24.32 -0.94
C SER A 126 -24.76 -25.35 0.11
N TYR A 127 -25.71 -25.73 0.96
CA TYR A 127 -25.54 -26.72 2.02
C TYR A 127 -26.66 -27.77 2.00
N SER A 128 -26.39 -28.96 2.52
CA SER A 128 -27.39 -30.01 2.72
C SER A 128 -27.55 -30.30 4.21
N VAL A 129 -28.79 -30.28 4.69
CA VAL A 129 -29.16 -30.55 6.08
C VAL A 129 -30.08 -31.76 6.11
N THR A 130 -29.76 -32.74 6.95
CA THR A 130 -30.68 -33.86 7.21
C THR A 130 -31.57 -33.51 8.39
N LEU A 131 -32.83 -33.18 8.13
CA LEU A 131 -33.81 -32.91 9.17
C LEU A 131 -34.50 -34.21 9.59
N SER A 132 -34.72 -34.36 10.88
CA SER A 132 -35.38 -35.52 11.49
C SER A 132 -36.56 -35.06 12.33
N VAL A 133 -37.63 -35.86 12.32
CA VAL A 133 -38.81 -35.68 13.17
C VAL A 133 -39.11 -36.98 13.91
N THR A 134 -39.56 -36.87 15.17
CA THR A 134 -39.98 -37.98 16.03
C THR A 134 -41.33 -37.65 16.68
N ASP A 135 -42.18 -38.65 16.86
CA ASP A 135 -43.45 -38.56 17.61
C ASP A 135 -43.26 -38.80 19.13
N ASN A 136 -42.05 -39.18 19.54
CA ASN A 136 -41.69 -39.60 20.90
C ASN A 136 -42.40 -40.86 21.42
N ASN A 137 -43.12 -41.57 20.54
CA ASN A 137 -43.78 -42.84 20.78
C ASN A 137 -43.15 -43.99 19.96
N GLY A 138 -42.10 -43.70 19.19
CA GLY A 138 -41.25 -44.69 18.52
C GLY A 138 -41.20 -44.56 17.00
N GLY A 139 -42.02 -43.68 16.43
CA GLY A 139 -41.94 -43.28 15.04
C GLY A 139 -40.92 -42.18 14.83
N ARG A 140 -40.13 -42.35 13.77
CA ARG A 140 -39.12 -41.38 13.35
C ARG A 140 -39.02 -41.37 11.83
N ASN A 141 -38.83 -40.19 11.27
CA ASN A 141 -38.63 -39.99 9.85
C ASN A 141 -37.59 -38.89 9.57
N GLY A 142 -37.06 -38.86 8.37
CA GLY A 142 -36.03 -37.91 7.94
C GLY A 142 -36.27 -37.38 6.54
N THR A 143 -35.84 -36.14 6.29
CA THR A 143 -35.90 -35.48 4.97
C THR A 143 -34.61 -34.70 4.71
N PHE A 144 -34.30 -34.48 3.43
CA PHE A 144 -33.15 -33.67 3.03
C PHE A 144 -33.60 -32.26 2.68
N VAL A 145 -32.96 -31.29 3.32
CA VAL A 145 -33.15 -29.86 3.04
C VAL A 145 -31.88 -29.31 2.40
N THR A 146 -31.99 -28.83 1.17
CA THR A 146 -30.95 -28.03 0.53
C THR A 146 -31.17 -26.58 0.94
N VAL A 147 -30.17 -25.98 1.60
CA VAL A 147 -30.15 -24.57 1.96
C VAL A 147 -29.25 -23.84 0.97
N THR A 148 -29.83 -22.97 0.16
CA THR A 148 -29.10 -22.06 -0.72
C THR A 148 -28.85 -20.75 0.00
N ILE A 149 -27.59 -20.34 0.07
CA ILE A 149 -27.21 -19.00 0.50
C ILE A 149 -27.41 -18.10 -0.72
N THR A 150 -28.30 -17.12 -0.64
CA THR A 150 -28.50 -16.17 -1.74
C THR A 150 -27.47 -15.07 -1.62
N ASP A 151 -26.81 -14.84 -2.74
CA ASP A 151 -25.85 -13.77 -2.99
C ASP A 151 -26.48 -12.39 -2.70
N GLU A 152 -25.81 -11.59 -1.89
CA GLU A 152 -26.12 -10.18 -1.64
C GLU A 152 -24.86 -9.34 -1.84
N ASN A 153 -24.98 -8.28 -2.64
CA ASN A 153 -23.87 -7.40 -2.99
C ASN A 153 -22.99 -6.98 -1.80
N ASP A 154 -21.75 -7.43 -1.79
CA ASP A 154 -20.71 -7.03 -0.88
C ASP A 154 -20.08 -5.71 -1.31
N ALA A 155 -19.66 -4.90 -0.33
CA ALA A 155 -19.00 -3.64 -0.65
C ALA A 155 -17.51 -3.88 -0.99
N PRO A 156 -16.92 -3.10 -1.91
CA PRO A 156 -15.49 -3.17 -2.15
C PRO A 156 -14.72 -2.74 -0.89
N VAL A 157 -13.52 -3.29 -0.70
CA VAL A 157 -12.66 -3.00 0.46
C VAL A 157 -11.25 -2.68 0.00
N PHE A 158 -10.66 -1.58 0.50
CA PHE A 158 -9.25 -1.28 0.27
C PHE A 158 -8.32 -2.26 0.99
N THR A 159 -7.30 -2.75 0.29
CA THR A 159 -6.38 -3.76 0.84
C THR A 159 -5.35 -3.20 1.83
N GLU A 160 -5.16 -1.88 1.83
CA GLU A 160 -4.18 -1.17 2.67
C GLU A 160 -4.79 -0.67 4.00
N GLY A 161 -6.08 -0.90 4.24
CA GLY A 161 -6.80 -0.40 5.42
C GLY A 161 -7.30 1.04 5.26
N GLU A 162 -7.35 1.80 6.35
CA GLU A 162 -7.95 3.15 6.38
C GLU A 162 -7.00 4.26 5.86
N THR A 163 -5.69 4.04 5.96
CA THR A 163 -4.67 5.03 5.58
C THR A 163 -3.53 4.39 4.78
N ALA A 164 -3.24 4.97 3.61
CA ALA A 164 -2.12 4.62 2.77
C ALA A 164 -1.06 5.73 2.80
N LEU A 165 0.21 5.35 2.97
CA LEU A 165 1.33 6.29 2.92
C LEU A 165 2.00 6.23 1.55
N ARG A 166 2.31 7.41 1.00
CA ARG A 166 3.05 7.57 -0.25
C ARG A 166 4.12 8.63 -0.08
N ALA A 167 5.13 8.58 -0.93
CA ALA A 167 6.16 9.60 -1.00
C ALA A 167 6.52 9.91 -2.45
N ILE A 168 6.89 11.16 -2.72
CA ILE A 168 7.31 11.61 -4.04
C ILE A 168 8.34 12.74 -3.91
N LEU A 169 9.34 12.75 -4.80
CA LEU A 169 10.34 13.83 -4.81
C LEU A 169 9.71 15.13 -5.33
N GLU A 170 10.10 16.28 -4.77
CA GLU A 170 9.67 17.59 -5.29
C GLU A 170 10.12 17.83 -6.74
N SER A 171 11.23 17.20 -7.16
CA SER A 171 11.73 17.24 -8.53
C SER A 171 10.87 16.44 -9.52
N ALA A 172 9.82 15.76 -9.05
CA ALA A 172 8.89 15.02 -9.89
C ALA A 172 8.09 15.97 -10.80
N VAL A 173 8.15 15.71 -12.10
CA VAL A 173 7.37 16.45 -13.09
C VAL A 173 5.87 16.15 -12.94
N SER A 174 5.02 17.07 -13.39
CA SER A 174 3.58 16.83 -13.48
C SER A 174 3.26 15.55 -14.26
N GLY A 175 2.33 14.74 -13.75
CA GLY A 175 1.96 13.43 -14.29
C GLY A 175 2.80 12.27 -13.74
N SER A 176 3.72 12.53 -12.80
CA SER A 176 4.50 11.47 -12.15
C SER A 176 3.61 10.64 -11.23
N ASN A 177 3.77 9.32 -11.24
CA ASN A 177 3.01 8.43 -10.36
C ASN A 177 3.41 8.64 -8.89
N VAL A 178 2.41 8.74 -8.01
CA VAL A 178 2.60 8.87 -6.57
C VAL A 178 2.58 7.46 -5.97
N GLY A 179 3.74 6.79 -6.05
CA GLY A 179 3.89 5.40 -5.62
C GLY A 179 3.06 4.39 -6.43
N HIS A 180 2.65 3.32 -5.75
CA HIS A 180 1.75 2.31 -6.33
C HIS A 180 0.28 2.72 -6.17
N ALA A 181 -0.57 2.15 -7.02
CA ALA A 181 -2.02 2.37 -6.95
C ALA A 181 -2.59 1.91 -5.60
N VAL A 182 -3.62 2.59 -5.11
CA VAL A 182 -4.43 2.09 -3.99
C VAL A 182 -5.34 0.99 -4.52
N ALA A 183 -5.15 -0.23 -4.04
CA ALA A 183 -5.89 -1.40 -4.50
C ALA A 183 -7.10 -1.66 -3.61
N ALA A 184 -8.21 -2.03 -4.25
CA ALA A 184 -9.42 -2.51 -3.58
C ALA A 184 -9.84 -3.83 -4.21
N THR A 185 -10.57 -4.63 -3.44
CA THR A 185 -11.13 -5.91 -3.85
C THR A 185 -12.61 -5.95 -3.51
N ASP A 186 -13.35 -6.77 -4.22
CA ASP A 186 -14.78 -6.95 -4.08
C ASP A 186 -15.05 -8.45 -4.21
N GLU A 187 -15.82 -9.00 -3.27
CA GLU A 187 -15.98 -10.45 -3.16
C GLU A 187 -16.83 -11.00 -4.32
N ASP A 188 -17.84 -10.25 -4.76
CA ASP A 188 -18.68 -10.54 -5.92
C ASP A 188 -17.92 -10.43 -7.26
N GLY A 189 -16.76 -9.76 -7.23
CA GLY A 189 -15.93 -9.54 -8.40
C GLY A 189 -16.46 -8.43 -9.29
N ASP A 190 -17.16 -7.45 -8.72
CA ASP A 190 -17.73 -6.33 -9.44
C ASP A 190 -16.67 -5.39 -10.02
N THR A 191 -17.10 -4.60 -11.01
CA THR A 191 -16.21 -3.62 -11.66
C THR A 191 -16.05 -2.39 -10.78
N LEU A 192 -14.84 -2.16 -10.30
CA LEU A 192 -14.52 -1.06 -9.41
C LEU A 192 -14.26 0.25 -10.14
N THR A 193 -14.83 1.33 -9.60
CA THR A 193 -14.61 2.70 -10.08
C THR A 193 -14.11 3.57 -8.93
N TYR A 194 -12.96 4.19 -9.15
CA TYR A 194 -12.28 5.03 -8.17
C TYR A 194 -12.57 6.52 -8.41
N SER A 195 -12.61 7.30 -7.34
CA SER A 195 -12.77 8.75 -7.37
C SER A 195 -11.88 9.45 -6.35
N LEU A 196 -11.51 10.70 -6.64
CA LEU A 196 -10.59 11.49 -5.82
C LEU A 196 -11.32 12.67 -5.20
N SER A 197 -11.15 12.85 -3.90
CA SER A 197 -11.66 13.99 -3.14
C SER A 197 -10.67 14.40 -2.04
N GLY A 198 -11.05 15.37 -1.20
CA GLY A 198 -10.19 15.93 -0.15
C GLY A 198 -9.68 17.34 -0.48
N THR A 199 -8.96 17.93 0.49
CA THR A 199 -8.49 19.31 0.41
C THR A 199 -7.41 19.52 -0.65
N ASP A 200 -6.52 18.54 -0.79
CA ASP A 200 -5.38 18.60 -1.71
C ASP A 200 -5.65 17.93 -3.07
N ALA A 201 -6.89 17.50 -3.32
CA ALA A 201 -7.26 16.75 -4.52
C ALA A 201 -6.89 17.48 -5.82
N SER A 202 -6.85 18.81 -5.85
CA SER A 202 -6.47 19.60 -7.03
C SER A 202 -5.01 19.44 -7.46
N SER A 203 -4.13 19.07 -6.53
CA SER A 203 -2.69 18.86 -6.77
C SER A 203 -2.42 17.49 -7.39
N PHE A 204 -3.41 16.60 -7.40
CA PHE A 204 -3.30 15.23 -7.88
C PHE A 204 -4.37 14.88 -8.91
N SER A 205 -4.14 13.78 -9.61
CA SER A 205 -5.11 13.16 -10.51
C SER A 205 -5.12 11.66 -10.25
N LEU A 206 -6.27 11.04 -10.53
CA LEU A 206 -6.50 9.62 -10.25
C LEU A 206 -6.96 8.92 -11.52
N ASN A 207 -6.37 7.77 -11.82
CA ASN A 207 -6.94 6.85 -12.79
C ASN A 207 -8.14 6.13 -12.15
N THR A 208 -9.33 6.39 -12.69
CA THR A 208 -10.62 5.89 -12.15
C THR A 208 -10.82 4.39 -12.29
N GLU A 209 -10.03 3.70 -13.12
CA GLU A 209 -10.11 2.25 -13.31
C GLU A 209 -9.06 1.50 -12.48
N THR A 210 -7.90 2.11 -12.22
CA THR A 210 -6.77 1.43 -11.58
C THR A 210 -6.42 1.93 -10.19
N GLY A 211 -7.07 2.96 -9.66
CA GLY A 211 -6.72 3.56 -8.36
C GLY A 211 -5.33 4.23 -8.32
N ARG A 212 -4.74 4.56 -9.48
CA ARG A 212 -3.37 5.11 -9.55
C ARG A 212 -3.39 6.63 -9.43
N LEU A 213 -2.76 7.14 -8.38
CA LEU A 213 -2.50 8.57 -8.19
C LEU A 213 -1.30 9.03 -9.00
N SER A 214 -1.41 10.24 -9.56
CA SER A 214 -0.31 10.95 -10.20
C SER A 214 -0.40 12.45 -9.94
N THR A 215 0.74 13.15 -9.98
CA THR A 215 0.78 14.60 -9.76
C THR A 215 0.03 15.33 -10.89
N ASN A 216 -0.74 16.35 -10.55
CA ASN A 216 -1.41 17.22 -11.51
C ASN A 216 -0.71 18.59 -11.63
N THR A 217 0.15 18.91 -10.66
CA THR A 217 1.01 20.09 -10.63
C THR A 217 2.43 19.68 -10.25
N THR A 218 3.39 20.60 -10.38
CA THR A 218 4.68 20.46 -9.71
C THR A 218 4.48 20.62 -8.20
N LEU A 219 5.23 19.85 -7.41
CA LEU A 219 5.23 19.95 -5.95
C LEU A 219 6.49 20.69 -5.51
N ASP A 220 6.41 21.37 -4.36
CA ASP A 220 7.49 22.19 -3.82
C ASP A 220 7.54 21.91 -2.32
N TYR A 221 8.67 21.34 -1.86
CA TYR A 221 8.86 20.92 -0.48
C TYR A 221 8.78 22.12 0.49
N ASP A 222 9.42 23.24 0.13
CA ASP A 222 9.48 24.45 0.96
C ASP A 222 8.11 25.12 1.14
N ASN A 223 7.22 24.95 0.16
CA ASN A 223 5.85 25.47 0.23
C ASN A 223 4.90 24.54 1.00
N GLN A 224 4.91 23.24 0.68
CA GLN A 224 4.08 22.24 1.35
C GLN A 224 4.72 20.86 1.20
N SER A 225 5.18 20.30 2.32
CA SER A 225 5.88 19.01 2.38
C SER A 225 4.95 17.81 2.60
N GLU A 226 3.68 18.03 2.96
CA GLU A 226 2.70 16.99 3.27
C GLU A 226 1.37 17.29 2.59
N TYR A 227 0.77 16.29 1.95
CA TYR A 227 -0.55 16.39 1.32
C TYR A 227 -1.45 15.26 1.79
N THR A 228 -2.76 15.52 1.82
CA THR A 228 -3.77 14.51 2.17
C THR A 228 -4.91 14.53 1.16
N VAL A 229 -5.18 13.35 0.57
CA VAL A 229 -6.32 13.13 -0.32
C VAL A 229 -7.16 11.94 0.15
N THR A 230 -8.43 11.92 -0.20
CA THR A 230 -9.33 10.79 0.02
C THR A 230 -9.63 10.13 -1.31
N VAL A 231 -9.34 8.84 -1.41
CA VAL A 231 -9.72 8.02 -2.57
C VAL A 231 -10.92 7.17 -2.17
N SER A 232 -12.02 7.29 -2.91
CA SER A 232 -13.21 6.46 -2.72
C SER A 232 -13.30 5.45 -3.86
N VAL A 233 -13.79 4.25 -3.58
CA VAL A 233 -14.06 3.20 -4.57
C VAL A 233 -15.53 2.77 -4.47
N THR A 234 -16.15 2.43 -5.60
CA THR A 234 -17.50 1.86 -5.66
C THR A 234 -17.55 0.68 -6.62
N ASP A 235 -18.40 -0.29 -6.32
CA ASP A 235 -18.77 -1.45 -7.15
C ASP A 235 -19.76 -1.09 -8.28
N ASN A 236 -20.31 0.13 -8.27
CA ASN A 236 -21.43 0.58 -9.13
C ASN A 236 -22.79 -0.12 -8.89
N ASN A 237 -22.90 -0.92 -7.84
CA ASN A 237 -24.09 -1.64 -7.43
C ASN A 237 -24.61 -1.22 -6.05
N GLY A 238 -23.90 -0.33 -5.36
CA GLY A 238 -24.37 0.36 -4.16
C GLY A 238 -23.40 0.31 -2.98
N GLY A 239 -22.36 -0.52 -3.07
CA GLY A 239 -21.25 -0.57 -2.13
C GLY A 239 -20.17 0.46 -2.46
N SER A 240 -19.50 0.91 -1.41
CA SER A 240 -18.36 1.82 -1.50
C SER A 240 -17.48 1.75 -0.27
N ASP A 241 -16.21 2.08 -0.44
CA ASP A 241 -15.23 2.24 0.64
C ASP A 241 -14.33 3.45 0.36
N GLU A 242 -13.65 3.95 1.39
CA GLU A 242 -12.79 5.13 1.31
C GLU A 242 -11.46 4.91 2.04
N ILE A 243 -10.37 5.39 1.44
CA ILE A 243 -9.03 5.38 2.04
C ILE A 243 -8.44 6.79 2.03
N THR A 244 -7.79 7.15 3.13
CA THR A 244 -6.99 8.39 3.21
C THR A 244 -5.58 8.12 2.70
N VAL A 245 -5.08 8.93 1.76
CA VAL A 245 -3.70 8.84 1.27
C VAL A 245 -2.93 10.04 1.76
N GLU A 246 -1.93 9.79 2.62
CA GLU A 246 -0.97 10.77 3.09
C GLU A 246 0.27 10.71 2.19
N ILE A 247 0.66 11.85 1.63
CA ILE A 247 1.70 11.96 0.61
C ILE A 247 2.78 12.90 1.12
N ASP A 248 3.95 12.32 1.40
CA ASP A 248 5.15 13.07 1.77
C ASP A 248 5.86 13.55 0.50
N VAL A 249 6.10 14.85 0.42
CA VAL A 249 7.06 15.40 -0.54
C VAL A 249 8.44 15.30 0.07
N LEU A 250 9.35 14.68 -0.68
CA LEU A 250 10.74 14.53 -0.30
C LEU A 250 11.56 15.65 -0.98
N GLU A 251 12.31 16.38 -0.17
CA GLU A 251 13.27 17.37 -0.63
C GLU A 251 14.34 16.72 -1.52
N PHE A 252 14.65 17.35 -2.65
CA PHE A 252 15.70 16.92 -3.55
C PHE A 252 17.01 17.64 -3.21
N TYR A 253 17.74 17.11 -2.22
CA TYR A 253 19.05 17.65 -1.84
C TYR A 253 20.13 17.31 -2.88
N ILE A 254 20.66 18.31 -3.57
CA ILE A 254 21.90 18.17 -4.36
C ILE A 254 23.07 18.53 -3.45
N GLU A 255 23.99 17.59 -3.18
CA GLU A 255 25.25 17.92 -2.51
C GLU A 255 26.08 18.85 -3.43
N LYS A 256 26.10 20.14 -3.08
CA LYS A 256 26.96 21.14 -3.71
C LYS A 256 28.43 20.73 -3.56
N GLN A 257 29.09 20.27 -4.63
CA GLN A 257 30.54 20.05 -4.59
C GLN A 257 31.29 21.35 -4.89
N GLU A 258 31.91 21.95 -3.87
CA GLU A 258 32.80 23.10 -4.04
C GLU A 258 34.25 22.63 -4.32
N PHE A 259 34.91 23.22 -5.32
CA PHE A 259 36.33 23.00 -5.59
C PHE A 259 37.10 24.30 -5.75
N TYR A 260 38.41 24.26 -5.49
CA TYR A 260 39.32 25.39 -5.68
C TYR A 260 40.49 24.96 -6.57
N GLU A 261 40.79 25.73 -7.61
CA GLU A 261 42.05 25.62 -8.36
C GLU A 261 42.90 26.86 -8.11
N VAL A 262 44.17 26.65 -7.82
CA VAL A 262 45.11 27.74 -7.56
C VAL A 262 46.26 27.65 -8.54
N TYR A 263 46.53 28.77 -9.19
CA TYR A 263 47.68 28.96 -10.08
C TYR A 263 48.64 29.94 -9.45
N TYR A 264 49.95 29.71 -9.61
CA TYR A 264 50.95 30.62 -9.08
C TYR A 264 52.20 30.67 -9.98
N ALA A 265 52.90 31.79 -9.94
CA ALA A 265 54.18 32.03 -10.59
C ALA A 265 55.10 32.76 -9.61
N ILE A 266 56.39 32.43 -9.65
CA ILE A 266 57.38 32.93 -8.70
C ILE A 266 58.58 33.49 -9.44
N LYS A 267 59.02 34.66 -9.00
CA LYS A 267 60.22 35.32 -9.47
C LYS A 267 61.10 35.70 -8.29
N LEU A 268 62.41 35.46 -8.42
CA LEU A 268 63.40 35.91 -7.44
C LEU A 268 64.12 37.12 -8.02
N GLU A 269 63.91 38.29 -7.42
CA GLU A 269 64.55 39.52 -7.83
C GLU A 269 65.15 40.24 -6.62
N ASN A 270 66.43 40.60 -6.69
CA ASN A 270 67.16 41.31 -5.63
C ASN A 270 67.02 40.67 -4.22
N ASP A 271 67.17 39.35 -4.13
CA ASP A 271 67.02 38.58 -2.87
C ASP A 271 65.59 38.61 -2.27
N HIS A 272 64.61 39.10 -3.03
CA HIS A 272 63.20 39.12 -2.69
C HIS A 272 62.39 38.17 -3.58
N LEU A 273 61.46 37.42 -2.97
CA LEU A 273 60.57 36.51 -3.66
C LEU A 273 59.28 37.24 -4.03
N GLU A 274 59.05 37.42 -5.32
CA GLU A 274 57.79 37.90 -5.86
C GLU A 274 56.90 36.70 -6.21
N VAL A 275 55.70 36.66 -5.65
CA VAL A 275 54.74 35.57 -5.87
C VAL A 275 53.47 36.16 -6.45
N GLN A 276 53.05 35.62 -7.60
CA GLN A 276 51.84 35.99 -8.27
C GLN A 276 50.89 34.80 -8.29
N CYS A 277 49.62 34.98 -7.91
CA CYS A 277 48.66 33.88 -7.84
C CYS A 277 47.31 34.23 -8.49
N TYR A 278 46.63 33.19 -8.95
CA TYR A 278 45.31 33.26 -9.56
C TYR A 278 44.45 32.11 -9.01
N ILE A 279 43.33 32.43 -8.34
CA ILE A 279 42.47 31.44 -7.69
C ILE A 279 41.13 31.37 -8.42
N ILE A 280 40.76 30.15 -8.79
CA ILE A 280 39.46 29.78 -9.36
C ILE A 280 38.69 29.05 -8.26
N ARG A 281 37.54 29.60 -7.84
CA ARG A 281 36.56 28.86 -7.05
C ARG A 281 35.49 28.34 -7.99
N GLY A 282 35.24 27.05 -7.97
CA GLY A 282 34.24 26.40 -8.82
C GLY A 282 33.17 25.65 -8.04
N TYR A 283 31.96 25.61 -8.60
CA TYR A 283 30.85 24.78 -8.12
C TYR A 283 30.55 23.68 -9.13
N GLY A 284 30.60 22.43 -8.70
CA GLY A 284 30.22 21.27 -9.49
C GLY A 284 28.85 20.74 -9.06
N TYR A 285 27.95 20.60 -10.03
CA TYR A 285 26.72 19.82 -9.90
C TYR A 285 26.97 18.44 -10.52
N ASP A 286 26.51 17.36 -9.90
CA ASP A 286 26.63 16.00 -10.43
C ASP A 286 25.60 15.73 -11.55
N GLY A 287 25.49 16.63 -12.51
CA GLY A 287 24.55 16.45 -13.62
C GLY A 287 24.50 17.68 -14.51
N THR A 288 25.19 17.61 -15.65
CA THR A 288 25.02 18.41 -16.90
C THR A 288 24.88 19.94 -16.85
N ASP A 289 24.86 20.58 -15.68
CA ASP A 289 24.66 22.02 -15.52
C ASP A 289 26.01 22.76 -15.37
N PRO A 290 26.07 24.04 -15.79
CA PRO A 290 27.32 24.77 -15.96
C PRO A 290 28.10 24.94 -14.66
N ILE A 291 29.43 24.82 -14.77
CA ILE A 291 30.38 25.16 -13.72
C ILE A 291 30.26 26.66 -13.45
N TYR A 292 29.85 27.03 -12.23
CA TYR A 292 29.91 28.42 -11.79
C TYR A 292 31.30 28.68 -11.24
N VAL A 293 31.98 29.71 -11.75
CA VAL A 293 33.32 30.09 -11.33
C VAL A 293 33.32 31.51 -10.76
N ASP A 294 33.70 31.63 -9.48
CA ASP A 294 34.08 32.92 -8.89
C ASP A 294 35.59 33.12 -9.09
N ASN A 295 35.96 34.20 -9.78
CA ASN A 295 37.36 34.58 -10.02
C ASN A 295 37.81 35.63 -9.01
N TYR A 296 38.99 35.44 -8.40
CA TYR A 296 39.62 36.46 -7.56
C TYR A 296 40.95 36.90 -8.20
N TYR A 297 41.10 38.21 -8.43
CA TYR A 297 42.34 38.84 -8.92
C TYR A 297 42.99 39.64 -7.78
N LYS A 298 44.32 39.52 -7.60
CA LYS A 298 45.11 40.52 -6.88
C LYS A 298 46.52 40.64 -7.49
N PHE A 299 46.83 41.83 -8.02
CA PHE A 299 48.17 42.37 -8.34
C PHE A 299 48.11 43.88 -8.00
N GLU A 300 49.14 44.61 -7.55
CA GLU A 300 50.54 44.67 -8.00
C GLU A 300 51.48 45.19 -6.89
N ASP A 301 52.78 45.05 -7.14
CA ASP A 301 53.84 45.74 -6.43
C ASP A 301 53.61 47.26 -6.41
N GLY A 302 53.78 47.85 -5.23
CA GLY A 302 54.55 49.09 -5.12
C GLY A 302 54.15 50.34 -5.90
N SER A 303 52.91 50.54 -6.38
CA SER A 303 52.21 51.85 -6.35
C SER A 303 50.89 51.90 -7.14
N SER A 304 49.84 52.35 -6.44
CA SER A 304 48.50 52.74 -6.91
C SER A 304 47.46 51.63 -7.15
N GLU A 305 46.38 51.73 -6.35
CA GLU A 305 45.21 50.88 -6.31
C GLU A 305 44.40 50.89 -7.62
N GLN A 306 43.97 49.71 -8.07
CA GLN A 306 42.69 49.56 -8.77
C GLN A 306 41.89 48.42 -8.12
N THR A 307 40.91 48.81 -7.31
CA THR A 307 39.85 47.92 -6.85
C THR A 307 38.76 47.88 -7.91
N TRP A 308 38.49 46.70 -8.47
CA TRP A 308 37.22 46.45 -9.16
C TRP A 308 36.36 45.55 -8.30
N THR A 309 35.63 46.18 -7.36
CA THR A 309 34.55 45.54 -6.62
C THR A 309 33.27 45.62 -7.45
N GLY A 310 33.09 44.63 -8.31
CA GLY A 310 31.84 44.42 -9.03
C GLY A 310 31.63 42.94 -9.22
N TRP A 311 30.50 42.42 -8.73
CA TRP A 311 30.02 41.10 -9.12
C TRP A 311 29.86 41.09 -10.65
N SER A 312 30.82 40.53 -11.39
CA SER A 312 30.60 40.24 -12.79
C SER A 312 29.85 38.93 -12.88
N SER A 313 28.69 38.97 -13.51
CA SER A 313 27.88 37.82 -13.93
C SER A 313 28.70 36.63 -14.43
N ILE A 314 28.12 35.43 -14.27
CA ILE A 314 28.47 34.14 -14.90
C ILE A 314 29.43 34.32 -16.08
N LEU A 315 30.70 33.98 -15.88
CA LEU A 315 31.68 33.90 -16.97
C LEU A 315 31.58 32.50 -17.60
N GLU A 316 31.44 32.43 -18.93
CA GLU A 316 31.47 31.15 -19.62
C GLU A 316 32.90 30.54 -19.54
N GLU A 317 33.00 29.21 -19.57
CA GLU A 317 34.28 28.47 -19.54
C GLU A 317 35.32 29.01 -20.53
N LYS A 318 34.85 29.51 -21.67
CA LYS A 318 35.68 30.12 -22.72
C LYS A 318 36.34 31.43 -22.26
N ASP A 319 35.64 32.27 -21.51
CA ASP A 319 36.16 33.56 -21.05
C ASP A 319 37.18 33.37 -19.92
N ILE A 320 36.96 32.37 -19.07
CA ILE A 320 37.90 31.94 -18.03
C ILE A 320 39.17 31.38 -18.67
N SER A 321 39.02 30.51 -19.67
CA SER A 321 40.16 29.95 -20.40
C SER A 321 40.97 31.05 -21.12
N GLY A 322 40.31 32.05 -21.69
CA GLY A 322 40.98 33.19 -22.32
C GLY A 322 41.80 34.04 -21.35
N HIS A 323 41.25 34.35 -20.18
CA HIS A 323 41.97 35.11 -19.14
C HIS A 323 43.12 34.32 -18.54
N LEU A 324 42.92 33.02 -18.27
CA LEU A 324 43.97 32.15 -17.75
C LEU A 324 45.15 32.04 -18.73
N GLU A 325 44.87 32.01 -20.04
CA GLU A 325 45.95 31.91 -21.03
C GLU A 325 46.70 33.23 -21.17
N SER A 326 46.02 34.37 -21.02
CA SER A 326 46.70 35.68 -20.92
C SER A 326 47.59 35.74 -19.67
N TRP A 327 47.07 35.29 -18.51
CA TRP A 327 47.82 35.27 -17.26
C TRP A 327 49.06 34.38 -17.37
N LYS A 328 48.94 33.19 -17.95
CA LYS A 328 50.07 32.29 -18.21
C LYS A 328 51.18 32.92 -19.05
N ASP A 329 50.83 33.74 -20.05
CA ASP A 329 51.80 34.41 -20.92
C ASP A 329 52.54 35.53 -20.16
N ASP A 330 51.79 36.37 -19.44
CA ASP A 330 52.31 37.50 -18.67
C ASP A 330 53.27 37.05 -17.57
N TYR A 331 53.02 35.89 -16.95
CA TYR A 331 53.80 35.32 -15.85
C TYR A 331 54.65 34.09 -16.27
N SER A 332 55.06 34.03 -17.53
CA SER A 332 55.89 32.95 -18.08
C SER A 332 57.38 33.07 -17.72
N GLU A 333 58.13 31.97 -17.86
CA GLU A 333 59.58 31.97 -17.65
C GLU A 333 60.31 32.93 -18.61
N GLU A 334 59.79 33.12 -19.83
CA GLU A 334 60.33 34.06 -20.82
C GLU A 334 60.24 35.53 -20.37
N LYS A 335 59.32 35.85 -19.44
CA LYS A 335 59.15 37.17 -18.83
C LYS A 335 59.96 37.34 -17.55
N GLY A 336 60.77 36.36 -17.17
CA GLY A 336 61.70 36.42 -16.04
C GLY A 336 61.19 35.77 -14.75
N PHE A 337 60.08 35.02 -14.78
CA PHE A 337 59.62 34.22 -13.63
C PHE A 337 60.43 32.92 -13.52
N THR A 338 61.16 32.76 -12.42
CA THR A 338 62.10 31.64 -12.19
C THR A 338 61.41 30.29 -11.95
N HIS A 339 60.15 30.33 -11.52
CA HIS A 339 59.21 29.20 -11.48
C HIS A 339 57.96 29.72 -12.18
N GLY A 340 57.90 29.64 -13.52
CA GLY A 340 56.74 30.08 -14.29
C GLY A 340 55.47 29.32 -13.89
N TYR A 341 54.34 29.62 -14.55
CA TYR A 341 53.03 29.05 -14.26
C TYR A 341 53.04 27.62 -13.68
N GLN A 342 52.49 27.46 -12.47
CA GLN A 342 52.22 26.17 -11.81
C GLN A 342 50.74 26.07 -11.42
N LYS A 343 50.19 24.86 -11.47
CA LYS A 343 48.82 24.53 -11.04
C LYS A 343 48.84 23.67 -9.78
N ALA A 344 48.09 24.08 -8.76
CA ALA A 344 47.73 23.25 -7.62
C ALA A 344 46.20 23.08 -7.59
N THR A 345 45.73 21.84 -7.64
CA THR A 345 44.29 21.53 -7.56
C THR A 345 43.95 21.08 -6.15
N VAL A 346 42.88 21.64 -5.57
CA VAL A 346 42.36 21.18 -4.28
C VAL A 346 40.88 20.80 -4.44
N HIS A 347 40.60 19.50 -4.30
CA HIS A 347 39.27 18.92 -4.47
C HIS A 347 38.51 18.90 -3.14
N ASN A 348 37.21 19.24 -3.16
CA ASN A 348 36.27 19.12 -2.03
C ASN A 348 36.84 19.65 -0.71
N SER A 349 37.29 20.90 -0.70
CA SER A 349 37.95 21.49 0.47
C SER A 349 37.49 22.91 0.74
N THR A 350 37.69 23.37 1.98
CA THR A 350 37.50 24.78 2.35
C THR A 350 38.56 25.67 1.68
N ALA A 351 38.30 26.97 1.59
CA ALA A 351 39.29 27.96 1.13
C ALA A 351 40.60 27.92 1.94
N GLU A 352 40.52 27.54 3.23
CA GLU A 352 41.68 27.33 4.10
C GLU A 352 42.61 26.22 3.60
N ALA A 353 42.07 25.09 3.15
CA ALA A 353 42.87 23.99 2.62
C ALA A 353 43.54 24.36 1.28
N ALA A 354 42.88 25.18 0.46
CA ALA A 354 43.44 25.73 -0.76
C ALA A 354 44.62 26.67 -0.46
N ALA A 355 44.44 27.58 0.51
CA ALA A 355 45.48 28.49 0.97
C ALA A 355 46.71 27.75 1.51
N LYS A 356 46.51 26.74 2.37
CA LYS A 356 47.60 25.91 2.91
C LYS A 356 48.36 25.15 1.83
N THR A 357 47.65 24.62 0.83
CA THR A 357 48.27 23.91 -0.29
C THR A 357 49.10 24.85 -1.16
N LEU A 358 48.59 26.05 -1.44
CA LEU A 358 49.33 27.09 -2.14
C LEU A 358 50.61 27.49 -1.38
N TYR A 359 50.49 27.73 -0.07
CA TYR A 359 51.63 28.07 0.78
C TYR A 359 52.75 27.05 0.72
N GLN A 360 52.41 25.77 0.92
CA GLN A 360 53.37 24.68 0.87
C GLN A 360 54.07 24.60 -0.50
N ALA A 361 53.33 24.81 -1.58
CA ALA A 361 53.87 24.82 -2.93
C ALA A 361 54.86 25.98 -3.15
N ILE A 362 54.56 27.17 -2.62
CA ILE A 362 55.45 28.33 -2.64
C ILE A 362 56.71 28.09 -1.81
N CYS A 363 56.60 27.62 -0.56
CA CYS A 363 57.74 27.32 0.30
C CYS A 363 58.68 26.27 -0.35
N ASN A 364 58.12 25.23 -0.96
CA ASN A 364 58.89 24.19 -1.65
C ASN A 364 59.65 24.75 -2.87
N ALA A 365 58.99 25.58 -3.69
CA ALA A 365 59.59 26.21 -4.85
C ALA A 365 60.69 27.21 -4.45
N ALA A 366 60.45 28.02 -3.41
CA ALA A 366 61.44 28.95 -2.85
C ALA A 366 62.68 28.21 -2.31
N SER A 367 62.48 27.07 -1.64
CA SER A 367 63.56 26.21 -1.15
C SER A 367 64.41 25.64 -2.30
N ALA A 368 63.77 25.25 -3.41
CA ALA A 368 64.45 24.70 -4.59
C ALA A 368 65.29 25.76 -5.35
N LEU A 369 64.93 27.05 -5.25
CA LEU A 369 65.65 28.17 -5.87
C LEU A 369 66.93 28.58 -5.12
N GLY A 370 67.24 27.93 -3.99
CA GLY A 370 68.59 27.95 -3.39
C GLY A 370 68.91 29.11 -2.45
N THR A 371 67.91 29.77 -1.86
CA THR A 371 68.12 30.82 -0.85
C THR A 371 67.19 30.64 0.34
N TRP A 372 67.52 29.71 1.24
CA TRP A 372 66.82 29.55 2.53
C TRP A 372 67.81 29.18 3.65
N THR A 373 68.84 30.01 3.83
CA THR A 373 69.79 29.88 4.95
C THR A 373 70.12 31.28 5.50
N GLY A 374 69.22 31.85 6.29
CA GLY A 374 69.48 33.12 6.99
C GLY A 374 68.25 33.64 7.75
N THR A 375 68.41 33.86 9.05
CA THR A 375 67.38 34.21 10.06
C THR A 375 66.81 35.63 9.96
N GLU A 376 66.88 36.29 8.80
CA GLU A 376 66.30 37.63 8.60
C GLU A 376 65.82 37.77 7.14
N ARG A 377 64.66 37.20 6.78
CA ARG A 377 64.02 37.43 5.47
C ARG A 377 62.50 37.37 5.59
N GLY A 378 61.84 38.52 5.50
CA GLY A 378 60.39 38.64 5.46
C GLY A 378 59.85 38.58 4.03
N ILE A 379 58.75 37.85 3.83
CA ILE A 379 57.87 38.01 2.68
C ILE A 379 57.15 39.35 2.88
N THR A 380 57.26 40.28 1.91
CA THR A 380 56.55 41.57 2.01
C THR A 380 55.23 41.41 1.29
N TYR A 381 54.14 41.33 2.05
CA TYR A 381 52.79 41.26 1.51
C TYR A 381 52.29 42.68 1.13
N PRO A 382 51.46 42.84 0.08
CA PRO A 382 50.87 44.15 -0.24
C PRO A 382 49.86 44.55 0.85
N ASP A 383 49.99 45.77 1.40
CA ASP A 383 48.98 46.40 2.29
C ASP A 383 47.57 46.30 1.68
N ILE A 384 46.58 45.86 2.46
CA ILE A 384 45.16 45.84 2.04
C ILE A 384 44.32 46.57 3.09
N ASP A 385 43.44 47.46 2.64
CA ASP A 385 42.47 48.18 3.45
C ASP A 385 41.24 47.29 3.77
N ASN A 386 40.89 47.16 5.06
CA ASN A 386 39.85 46.26 5.60
C ASN A 386 38.43 46.79 5.35
N ASN A 387 37.95 46.80 4.11
CA ASN A 387 36.62 47.32 3.84
C ASN A 387 35.80 46.52 2.82
N THR A 388 35.38 45.31 3.20
CA THR A 388 34.11 44.72 2.73
C THR A 388 33.51 43.86 3.83
N SER A 389 32.26 44.16 4.20
CA SER A 389 31.43 43.27 5.01
C SER A 389 30.94 42.10 4.15
N ASP A 390 30.70 40.98 4.83
CA ASP A 390 30.01 39.77 4.40
C ASP A 390 30.97 38.61 4.08
N ASP A 391 30.82 37.55 4.89
CA ASP A 391 31.39 36.18 4.97
C ASP A 391 32.17 35.60 3.77
N ILE A 392 33.01 36.41 3.16
CA ILE A 392 34.16 36.04 2.36
C ILE A 392 35.30 36.01 3.37
N LEU A 393 36.05 34.90 3.44
CA LEU A 393 37.30 34.86 4.19
C LEU A 393 38.15 36.01 3.67
N ASP A 394 38.16 37.10 4.43
CA ASP A 394 38.97 38.30 4.24
C ASP A 394 40.37 37.83 3.83
N ASN A 395 40.97 38.46 2.82
CA ASN A 395 42.35 38.20 2.45
C ASN A 395 43.26 38.17 3.69
N ALA A 396 42.94 38.94 4.74
CA ALA A 396 43.62 38.89 6.03
C ALA A 396 43.53 37.54 6.75
N THR A 397 42.46 36.77 6.59
CA THR A 397 42.35 35.42 7.19
C THR A 397 43.18 34.39 6.42
N ILE A 398 43.16 34.44 5.08
CA ILE A 398 44.07 33.63 4.26
C ILE A 398 45.52 33.97 4.59
N LEU A 399 45.86 35.26 4.68
CA LEU A 399 47.18 35.75 5.06
C LEU A 399 47.54 35.40 6.51
N SER A 400 46.60 35.38 7.47
CA SER A 400 46.87 34.99 8.86
C SER A 400 47.32 33.53 9.00
N TYR A 401 46.94 32.66 8.05
CA TYR A 401 47.46 31.29 7.97
C TYR A 401 48.84 31.20 7.30
N LEU A 402 49.30 32.28 6.66
CA LEU A 402 50.61 32.46 6.03
C LEU A 402 51.55 33.32 6.89
N GLU A 403 51.05 33.88 8.00
CA GLU A 403 51.77 34.74 8.96
C GLU A 403 52.52 33.95 10.04
N ASP A 404 52.41 32.62 10.08
CA ASP A 404 53.31 31.81 10.90
C ASP A 404 54.68 31.75 10.19
N ASP A 405 55.62 32.53 10.72
CA ASP A 405 57.00 32.79 10.26
C ASP A 405 57.92 31.55 10.09
N ASP A 406 57.37 30.33 10.01
CA ASP A 406 58.14 29.10 9.84
C ASP A 406 57.64 28.31 8.62
N CYS A 407 58.29 28.44 7.44
CA CYS A 407 58.33 27.27 6.55
C CYS A 407 59.26 26.22 7.20
N ASP A 408 58.85 25.56 8.30
CA ASP A 408 59.53 24.36 8.78
C ASP A 408 59.12 23.20 7.86
N PRO A 409 60.03 22.61 7.06
CA PRO A 409 59.69 21.48 6.21
C PRO A 409 59.35 20.19 7.00
N ASN A 410 59.33 20.21 8.34
CA ASN A 410 59.01 19.06 9.19
C ASN A 410 57.77 19.20 10.08
N ASN A 411 56.91 20.21 9.91
CA ASN A 411 55.58 20.16 10.54
C ASN A 411 54.51 20.96 9.80
#